data_AF-A0A2C6A2Y0-F1
#
_entry.id   AF-A0A2C6A2Y0-F1
#
_cell.length_a   1.000
_cell.length_b   1.000
_cell.length_c   1.000
_cell.angle_alpha   90.00
_cell.angle_beta   90.00
_cell.angle_gamma   90.00
#
_symmetry.space_group_name_H-M   'P 1'
#
loop_
_entity.id
_entity.type
_entity.pdbx_description
1 polymer ?
#
loop_
_entity_poly.entity_id
_entity_poly.type
_entity_poly.pdbx_seq_one_letter_code
_entity_poly.pdbx_strand_id
1 'polypeptide(L)'
;MKVAARVKESSYGNGTQVWLLLSELTESSRALVEFGPVPTAFAAFAIHALQVLQEPLHPLYPKVNAFLTRSPVWSLEKLPLAHDVLHGEPSEDDKYYKELAWLLGYLSDSLRTPFDLGIFHKKKWFEKIIALGSNPYLRSGLRVKLFKIIYRATCIQTGSTTLITRFGILGWLDAQRATCSTGDEVAACEGLIKRVWETCDQERISVWSSGGIDKLVDDAAR
;
A
#
# COMPACT_ATOMS: atom_id res chain seq x y z
N MET A 1 11.12 -11.72 -22.15
CA MET A 1 11.66 -13.10 -22.30
C MET A 1 13.19 -13.22 -22.22
N LYS A 2 14.00 -12.37 -22.86
CA LYS A 2 15.48 -12.53 -22.86
C LYS A 2 16.13 -12.54 -21.46
N VAL A 3 15.70 -11.67 -20.54
CA VAL A 3 16.23 -11.61 -19.16
C VAL A 3 15.81 -12.85 -18.35
N ALA A 4 14.53 -13.23 -18.42
CA ALA A 4 14.03 -14.44 -17.76
C ALA A 4 14.81 -15.69 -18.25
N ALA A 5 15.00 -15.85 -19.56
CA ALA A 5 15.79 -16.96 -20.11
C ALA A 5 17.22 -17.02 -19.56
N ARG A 6 17.92 -15.88 -19.50
CA ARG A 6 19.27 -15.79 -18.93
C ARG A 6 19.33 -16.12 -17.43
N VAL A 7 18.32 -15.72 -16.66
CA VAL A 7 18.25 -16.07 -15.23
C VAL A 7 18.06 -17.57 -15.05
N LYS A 8 17.24 -18.20 -15.89
CA LYS A 8 17.04 -19.66 -15.89
C LYS A 8 18.32 -20.44 -16.21
N GLU A 9 19.16 -19.88 -17.08
CA GLU A 9 20.46 -20.47 -17.46
C GLU A 9 21.58 -20.18 -16.44
N SER A 10 21.34 -19.34 -15.43
CA SER A 10 22.35 -18.96 -14.44
C SER A 10 22.48 -20.01 -13.32
N SER A 11 23.68 -20.11 -12.73
CA SER A 11 23.96 -20.94 -11.56
C SER A 11 23.46 -20.35 -10.22
N TYR A 12 22.58 -19.35 -10.29
CA TYR A 12 22.05 -18.70 -9.09
C TYR A 12 21.06 -19.62 -8.37
N GLY A 13 21.29 -19.86 -7.07
CA GLY A 13 20.50 -20.82 -6.29
C GLY A 13 18.98 -20.57 -6.31
N ASN A 14 18.57 -19.30 -6.38
CA ASN A 14 17.15 -18.90 -6.46
C ASN A 14 16.71 -18.53 -7.90
N GLY A 15 17.48 -18.92 -8.92
CA GLY A 15 17.26 -18.55 -10.31
C GLY A 15 15.89 -18.98 -10.84
N THR A 16 15.39 -20.16 -10.44
CA THR A 16 14.07 -20.65 -10.86
C THR A 16 12.94 -19.75 -10.37
N GLN A 17 13.01 -19.24 -9.14
CA GLN A 17 11.89 -18.47 -8.57
C GLN A 17 11.89 -17.05 -9.07
N VAL A 18 13.09 -16.47 -9.26
CA VAL A 18 13.23 -15.19 -9.96
C VAL A 18 12.76 -15.32 -11.42
N TRP A 19 13.09 -16.42 -12.10
CA TRP A 19 12.57 -16.70 -13.44
C TRP A 19 11.04 -16.79 -13.47
N LEU A 20 10.43 -17.47 -12.49
CA LEU A 20 8.98 -17.61 -12.37
C LEU A 20 8.32 -16.25 -12.16
N LEU A 21 8.82 -15.43 -11.22
CA LEU A 21 8.35 -14.07 -10.98
C LEU A 21 8.38 -13.20 -12.25
N LEU A 22 9.49 -13.24 -12.99
CA LEU A 22 9.64 -12.48 -14.24
C LEU A 22 8.71 -12.99 -15.35
N SER A 23 8.46 -14.30 -15.37
CA SER A 23 7.55 -14.92 -16.34
C SER A 23 6.11 -14.53 -16.05
N GLU A 24 5.67 -14.59 -14.80
CA GLU A 24 4.34 -14.14 -14.38
C GLU A 24 4.12 -12.64 -14.60
N LEU A 25 5.11 -11.81 -14.27
CA LEU A 25 5.04 -10.37 -14.56
C LEU A 25 4.85 -10.15 -16.07
N THR A 26 5.61 -10.87 -16.90
CA THR A 26 5.51 -10.76 -18.35
C THR A 26 4.13 -11.21 -18.84
N GLU A 27 3.64 -12.34 -18.37
CA GLU A 27 2.37 -12.90 -18.80
C GLU A 27 1.19 -12.03 -18.35
N SER A 28 1.21 -11.57 -17.10
CA SER A 28 0.20 -10.66 -16.55
C SER A 28 0.18 -9.30 -17.26
N SER A 29 1.33 -8.85 -17.75
CA SER A 29 1.45 -7.57 -18.46
C SER A 29 1.15 -7.67 -19.96
N ARG A 30 1.20 -8.87 -20.55
CA ARG A 30 1.18 -9.08 -22.00
C ARG A 30 0.00 -8.38 -22.68
N ALA A 31 -1.21 -8.61 -22.17
CA ALA A 31 -2.43 -8.04 -22.73
C ALA A 31 -2.61 -6.55 -22.42
N LEU A 32 -1.82 -5.98 -21.50
CA LEU A 32 -2.00 -4.61 -21.00
C LEU A 32 -1.12 -3.60 -21.72
N VAL A 33 0.08 -4.03 -22.14
CA VAL A 33 1.07 -3.16 -22.78
C VAL A 33 0.54 -2.52 -24.08
N GLU A 34 -0.40 -3.19 -24.75
CA GLU A 34 -1.06 -2.66 -25.95
C GLU A 34 -2.02 -1.50 -25.65
N PHE A 35 -2.59 -1.45 -24.44
CA PHE A 35 -3.57 -0.44 -24.03
C PHE A 35 -2.99 0.66 -23.14
N GLY A 36 -1.71 0.57 -22.78
CA GLY A 36 -1.02 1.60 -22.01
C GLY A 36 -0.01 1.04 -21.00
N PRO A 37 0.38 1.86 -20.01
CA PRO A 37 1.30 1.41 -18.97
C PRO A 37 0.65 0.31 -18.11
N VAL A 38 1.45 -0.68 -17.73
CA VAL A 38 1.06 -1.74 -16.81
C VAL A 38 0.72 -1.14 -15.43
N PRO A 39 -0.28 -1.68 -14.69
CA PRO A 39 -0.61 -1.23 -13.35
C PRO A 39 0.62 -1.14 -12.44
N THR A 40 0.70 -0.05 -11.67
CA THR A 40 1.82 0.18 -10.75
C THR A 40 1.98 -0.97 -9.75
N ALA A 41 0.87 -1.56 -9.33
CA ALA A 41 0.85 -2.71 -8.43
C ALA A 41 1.67 -3.90 -8.93
N PHE A 42 1.73 -4.16 -10.23
CA PHE A 42 2.49 -5.28 -10.78
C PHE A 42 3.99 -5.04 -10.68
N ALA A 43 4.44 -3.84 -11.07
CA ALA A 43 5.84 -3.46 -10.94
C ALA A 43 6.26 -3.39 -9.46
N ALA A 44 5.43 -2.80 -8.60
CA ALA A 44 5.69 -2.73 -7.17
C ALA A 44 5.78 -4.13 -6.55
N PHE A 45 4.83 -5.03 -6.86
CA PHE A 45 4.88 -6.40 -6.37
C PHE A 45 6.14 -7.12 -6.84
N ALA A 46 6.48 -7.03 -8.13
CA ALA A 46 7.68 -7.67 -8.66
C ALA A 46 8.97 -7.20 -7.97
N ILE A 47 9.11 -5.90 -7.72
CA ILE A 47 10.28 -5.34 -7.02
C ILE A 47 10.35 -5.87 -5.58
N HIS A 48 9.24 -5.82 -4.85
CA HIS A 48 9.19 -6.24 -3.45
C HIS A 48 9.31 -7.76 -3.30
N ALA A 49 8.73 -8.55 -4.22
CA ALA A 49 8.86 -10.01 -4.25
C ALA A 49 10.27 -10.45 -4.63
N LEU A 50 10.94 -9.74 -5.55
CA LEU A 50 12.33 -10.02 -5.92
C LEU A 50 13.27 -9.92 -4.72
N GLN A 51 13.10 -8.89 -3.89
CA GLN A 51 13.88 -8.73 -2.65
C GLN A 51 13.68 -9.92 -1.70
N VAL A 52 12.44 -10.40 -1.57
CA VAL A 52 12.13 -11.60 -0.77
C VAL A 52 12.80 -12.84 -1.35
N LEU A 53 12.71 -13.05 -2.67
CA LEU A 53 13.28 -14.23 -3.33
C LEU A 53 14.81 -14.26 -3.31
N GLN A 54 15.47 -13.12 -3.13
CA GLN A 54 16.92 -13.05 -2.97
C GLN A 54 17.40 -13.53 -1.59
N GLU A 55 16.51 -13.58 -0.59
CA GLU A 55 16.82 -13.96 0.79
C GLU A 55 15.89 -15.12 1.23
N PRO A 56 16.33 -16.39 1.14
CA PRO A 56 15.52 -17.55 1.54
C PRO A 56 15.06 -17.54 3.00
N LEU A 57 15.75 -16.80 3.87
CA LEU A 57 15.41 -16.62 5.28
C LEU A 57 14.43 -15.45 5.51
N HIS A 58 13.97 -14.79 4.45
CA HIS A 58 13.01 -13.72 4.57
C HIS A 58 11.65 -14.29 5.03
N PRO A 59 10.95 -13.69 6.01
CA PRO A 59 9.70 -14.23 6.56
C PRO A 59 8.60 -14.49 5.51
N LEU A 60 8.55 -13.67 4.46
CA LEU A 60 7.59 -13.82 3.36
C LEU A 60 8.01 -14.81 2.27
N TYR A 61 9.19 -15.43 2.36
CA TYR A 61 9.68 -16.35 1.34
C TYR A 61 8.70 -17.51 1.07
N PRO A 62 8.09 -18.16 2.08
CA PRO A 62 7.09 -19.20 1.85
C PRO A 62 5.85 -18.67 1.12
N LYS A 63 5.31 -17.52 1.55
CA LYS A 63 4.11 -16.91 0.95
C LYS A 63 4.33 -16.46 -0.48
N VAL A 64 5.47 -15.84 -0.79
CA VAL A 64 5.80 -15.44 -2.16
C VAL A 64 5.90 -16.66 -3.07
N ASN A 65 6.60 -17.72 -2.64
CA ASN A 65 6.69 -18.94 -3.44
C ASN A 65 5.32 -19.61 -3.64
N ALA A 66 4.51 -19.72 -2.59
CA ALA A 66 3.15 -20.27 -2.68
C ALA A 66 2.24 -19.45 -3.60
N PHE A 67 2.42 -18.12 -3.63
CA PHE A 67 1.67 -17.26 -4.54
C PHE A 67 2.05 -17.47 -6.00
N LEU A 68 3.36 -17.54 -6.29
CA LEU A 68 3.87 -17.73 -7.65
C LEU A 68 3.50 -19.12 -8.21
N THR A 69 3.45 -20.16 -7.37
CA THR A 69 3.04 -21.49 -7.83
C THR A 69 1.53 -21.66 -7.98
N ARG A 70 0.71 -20.68 -7.57
CA ARG A 70 -0.76 -20.78 -7.59
C ARG A 70 -1.38 -20.43 -8.94
N SER A 71 -0.88 -19.39 -9.63
CA SER A 71 -1.47 -18.90 -10.89
C SER A 71 -0.45 -18.12 -11.70
N PRO A 72 -0.35 -18.33 -13.03
CA PRO A 72 0.62 -17.64 -13.87
C PRO A 72 0.24 -16.18 -14.20
N VAL A 73 -0.97 -15.73 -13.81
CA VAL A 73 -1.52 -14.41 -14.15
C VAL A 73 -2.03 -13.69 -12.90
N TRP A 74 -1.68 -12.40 -12.79
CA TRP A 74 -2.12 -11.49 -11.75
C TRP A 74 -3.36 -10.71 -12.20
N SER A 75 -4.32 -10.55 -11.27
CA SER A 75 -5.57 -9.84 -11.55
C SER A 75 -5.39 -8.33 -11.47
N LEU A 76 -5.90 -7.59 -12.47
CA LEU A 76 -5.98 -6.13 -12.47
C LEU A 76 -6.78 -5.54 -11.30
N GLU A 77 -7.73 -6.29 -10.76
CA GLU A 77 -8.61 -5.78 -9.70
C GLU A 77 -8.04 -5.99 -8.30
N LYS A 78 -6.92 -6.68 -8.18
CA LYS A 78 -6.37 -7.10 -6.88
C LYS A 78 -4.92 -6.66 -6.80
N LEU A 79 -4.48 -6.39 -5.58
CA LEU A 79 -3.07 -6.21 -5.29
C LEU A 79 -2.46 -7.61 -5.08
N PRO A 80 -1.51 -8.07 -5.92
CA PRO A 80 -0.84 -9.35 -5.73
C PRO A 80 -0.37 -9.55 -4.28
N LEU A 81 -0.63 -10.74 -3.75
CA LEU A 81 -0.24 -11.21 -2.40
C LEU A 81 -0.74 -10.39 -1.20
N ALA A 82 -1.25 -9.16 -1.38
CA ALA A 82 -1.55 -8.25 -0.28
C ALA A 82 -2.56 -8.82 0.73
N HIS A 83 -3.59 -9.52 0.24
CA HIS A 83 -4.61 -10.13 1.09
C HIS A 83 -4.02 -11.26 1.96
N ASP A 84 -3.17 -12.09 1.36
CA ASP A 84 -2.55 -13.24 2.02
C ASP A 84 -1.55 -12.78 3.10
N VAL A 85 -0.99 -11.57 2.98
CA VAL A 85 -0.13 -10.97 4.02
C VAL A 85 -0.94 -10.30 5.12
N LEU A 86 -2.00 -9.56 4.79
CA LEU A 86 -2.76 -8.82 5.81
C LEU A 86 -3.65 -9.73 6.67
N HIS A 87 -4.29 -10.72 6.05
CA HIS A 87 -5.31 -11.56 6.68
C HIS A 87 -4.87 -13.02 6.85
N GLY A 88 -3.77 -13.43 6.22
CA GLY A 88 -3.22 -14.77 6.41
C GLY A 88 -2.38 -14.87 7.67
N GLU A 89 -2.23 -16.09 8.18
CA GLU A 89 -1.33 -16.39 9.29
C GLU A 89 0.12 -16.04 8.93
N PRO A 90 0.91 -15.45 9.85
CA PRO A 90 2.33 -15.24 9.62
C PRO A 90 3.02 -16.56 9.25
N SER A 91 3.98 -16.49 8.32
CA SER A 91 4.71 -17.68 7.86
C SER A 91 5.61 -18.27 8.96
N GLU A 92 6.01 -17.41 9.89
CA GLU A 92 6.85 -17.73 11.04
C GLU A 92 6.32 -16.98 12.27
N ASP A 93 6.47 -17.60 13.44
CA ASP A 93 6.13 -17.00 14.73
C ASP A 93 6.91 -15.69 14.95
N ASP A 94 6.27 -14.72 15.60
CA ASP A 94 6.81 -13.38 15.89
C ASP A 94 7.23 -12.54 14.67
N LYS A 95 6.91 -12.94 13.44
CA LYS A 95 7.24 -12.17 12.22
C LYS A 95 6.10 -11.30 11.69
N TYR A 96 4.93 -11.29 12.32
CA TYR A 96 3.76 -10.50 11.88
C TYR A 96 4.12 -9.05 11.50
N TYR A 97 4.81 -8.32 12.37
CA TYR A 97 5.17 -6.92 12.10
C TYR A 97 6.22 -6.76 10.99
N LYS A 98 7.04 -7.79 10.70
CA LYS A 98 7.95 -7.78 9.54
C LYS A 98 7.19 -7.97 8.24
N GLU A 99 6.25 -8.92 8.21
CA GLU A 99 5.36 -9.11 7.07
C GLU A 99 4.52 -7.84 6.81
N LEU A 100 4.03 -7.21 7.88
CA LEU A 100 3.30 -5.95 7.80
C LEU A 100 4.16 -4.79 7.29
N ALA A 101 5.42 -4.70 7.73
CA ALA A 101 6.37 -3.69 7.24
C ALA A 101 6.60 -3.79 5.72
N TRP A 102 6.70 -5.03 5.21
CA TRP A 102 6.80 -5.31 3.78
C TRP A 102 5.50 -4.90 3.06
N LEU A 103 4.35 -5.31 3.59
CA LEU A 103 3.05 -4.99 3.00
C LEU A 103 2.84 -3.48 2.88
N LEU A 104 3.07 -2.72 3.95
CA LEU A 104 2.89 -1.26 3.91
C LEU A 104 3.88 -0.58 2.95
N GLY A 105 5.09 -1.12 2.80
CA GLY A 105 6.05 -0.66 1.79
C GLY A 105 5.52 -0.87 0.37
N TYR A 106 5.08 -2.09 0.08
CA TYR A 106 4.49 -2.46 -1.19
C TYR A 106 3.21 -1.68 -1.52
N LEU A 107 2.30 -1.49 -0.55
CA LEU A 107 1.08 -0.68 -0.73
C LEU A 107 1.43 0.79 -1.03
N SER A 108 2.43 1.35 -0.36
CA SER A 108 2.93 2.69 -0.69
C SER A 108 3.41 2.76 -2.14
N ASP A 109 4.20 1.79 -2.59
CA ASP A 109 4.79 1.88 -3.93
C ASP A 109 3.83 1.54 -5.07
N SER A 110 2.74 0.82 -4.77
CA SER A 110 1.66 0.50 -5.72
C SER A 110 0.63 1.61 -5.91
N LEU A 111 0.56 2.60 -5.01
CA LEU A 111 -0.40 3.70 -5.09
C LEU A 111 0.20 4.94 -5.78
N ARG A 112 0.07 5.03 -7.12
CA ARG A 112 0.63 6.16 -7.90
C ARG A 112 -0.31 6.82 -8.88
N THR A 113 -1.30 6.10 -9.40
CA THR A 113 -2.20 6.58 -10.46
C THR A 113 -3.66 6.58 -10.00
N PRO A 114 -4.56 7.31 -10.69
CA PRO A 114 -6.00 7.24 -10.42
C PRO A 114 -6.57 5.82 -10.55
N PHE A 115 -6.00 5.00 -11.43
CA PHE A 115 -6.37 3.58 -11.55
C PHE A 115 -6.03 2.80 -10.27
N ASP A 116 -4.82 2.99 -9.73
CA ASP A 116 -4.39 2.37 -8.48
C ASP A 116 -5.29 2.80 -7.31
N LEU A 117 -5.60 4.10 -7.23
CA LEU A 117 -6.54 4.64 -6.25
C LEU A 117 -7.92 3.96 -6.35
N GLY A 118 -8.39 3.72 -7.57
CA GLY A 118 -9.63 2.99 -7.84
C GLY A 118 -9.63 1.56 -7.28
N ILE A 119 -8.50 0.84 -7.37
CA ILE A 119 -8.34 -0.49 -6.77
C ILE A 119 -8.38 -0.40 -5.24
N PHE A 120 -7.63 0.55 -4.67
CA PHE A 120 -7.61 0.77 -3.22
C PHE A 120 -9.01 1.08 -2.68
N HIS A 121 -9.78 1.88 -3.40
CA HIS A 121 -11.17 2.20 -3.06
C HIS A 121 -12.09 0.98 -3.21
N LYS A 122 -12.12 0.34 -4.38
CA LYS A 122 -13.02 -0.81 -4.66
C LYS A 122 -12.79 -1.97 -3.70
N LYS A 123 -11.54 -2.21 -3.28
CA LYS A 123 -11.16 -3.32 -2.40
C LYS A 123 -10.99 -2.93 -0.93
N LYS A 124 -11.36 -1.69 -0.56
CA LYS A 124 -11.34 -1.18 0.81
C LYS A 124 -9.98 -1.28 1.49
N TRP A 125 -8.91 -1.00 0.75
CA TRP A 125 -7.55 -1.09 1.27
C TRP A 125 -7.25 0.02 2.28
N PHE A 126 -7.86 1.20 2.13
CA PHE A 126 -7.68 2.29 3.08
C PHE A 126 -8.26 1.94 4.45
N GLU A 127 -9.49 1.41 4.54
CA GLU A 127 -10.07 0.99 5.82
C GLU A 127 -9.22 -0.09 6.49
N LYS A 128 -8.77 -1.07 5.71
CA LYS A 128 -7.91 -2.16 6.17
C LYS A 128 -6.61 -1.65 6.80
N ILE A 129 -5.92 -0.71 6.16
CA ILE A 129 -4.65 -0.20 6.68
C ILE A 129 -4.85 0.80 7.82
N ILE A 130 -5.89 1.63 7.77
CA ILE A 130 -6.21 2.63 8.79
C ILE A 130 -6.60 1.92 10.10
N ALA A 131 -7.33 0.81 10.01
CA ALA A 131 -7.64 -0.04 11.17
C ALA A 131 -6.38 -0.57 11.89
N LEU A 132 -5.25 -0.75 11.18
CA LEU A 132 -3.99 -1.13 11.82
C LEU A 132 -3.48 -0.05 12.77
N GLY A 133 -3.71 1.22 12.47
CA GLY A 133 -3.30 2.33 13.34
C GLY A 133 -4.08 2.40 14.67
N SER A 134 -5.21 1.71 14.76
CA SER A 134 -5.92 1.53 16.03
C SER A 134 -5.28 0.50 16.96
N ASN A 135 -4.27 -0.24 16.49
CA ASN A 135 -3.51 -1.16 17.35
C ASN A 135 -2.54 -0.36 18.25
N PRO A 136 -2.71 -0.38 19.59
CA PRO A 136 -1.85 0.37 20.51
C PRO A 136 -0.40 -0.13 20.48
N TYR A 137 -0.15 -1.37 20.05
CA TYR A 137 1.18 -1.96 19.95
C TYR A 137 1.87 -1.74 18.60
N LEU A 138 1.21 -1.02 17.68
CA LEU A 138 1.82 -0.71 16.39
C LEU A 138 3.00 0.25 16.57
N ARG A 139 4.20 -0.24 16.24
CA ARG A 139 5.45 0.53 16.39
C ARG A 139 5.44 1.78 15.50
N SER A 140 6.13 2.82 15.95
CA SER A 140 6.25 4.12 15.25
C SER A 140 6.66 3.98 13.78
N GLY A 141 7.66 3.14 13.47
CA GLY A 141 8.10 2.93 12.08
C GLY A 141 7.01 2.37 11.14
N LEU A 142 6.02 1.64 11.67
CA LEU A 142 4.87 1.19 10.89
C LEU A 142 3.81 2.28 10.76
N ARG A 143 3.57 3.07 11.80
CA ARG A 143 2.69 4.26 11.74
C ARG A 143 3.16 5.25 10.68
N VAL A 144 4.47 5.53 10.64
CA VAL A 144 5.07 6.39 9.60
C VAL A 144 4.80 5.85 8.19
N LYS A 145 4.82 4.51 8.00
CA LYS A 145 4.47 3.91 6.70
C LYS A 145 2.98 4.08 6.37
N LEU A 146 2.07 3.99 7.36
CA LEU A 146 0.64 4.29 7.16
C LEU A 146 0.44 5.74 6.72
N PHE A 147 1.06 6.69 7.44
CA PHE A 147 1.04 8.12 7.09
C PHE A 147 1.60 8.38 5.69
N LYS A 148 2.66 7.67 5.29
CA LYS A 148 3.20 7.75 3.92
C LYS A 148 2.21 7.28 2.85
N ILE A 149 1.43 6.23 3.11
CA ILE A 149 0.40 5.77 2.17
C ILE A 149 -0.70 6.83 2.03
N ILE A 150 -1.14 7.41 3.15
CA ILE A 150 -2.14 8.49 3.15
C ILE A 150 -1.61 9.69 2.36
N TYR A 151 -0.37 10.13 2.64
CA TYR A 151 0.30 11.18 1.88
C TYR A 151 0.31 10.87 0.38
N ARG A 152 0.70 9.65 -0.04
CA ARG A 152 0.70 9.28 -1.46
C ARG A 152 -0.67 9.36 -2.09
N ALA A 153 -1.73 8.97 -1.38
CA ALA A 153 -3.10 9.10 -1.87
C ALA A 153 -3.46 10.56 -2.17
N THR A 154 -3.04 11.51 -1.33
CA THR A 154 -3.28 12.95 -1.57
C THR A 154 -2.56 13.51 -2.80
N CYS A 155 -1.52 12.83 -3.29
CA CYS A 155 -0.81 13.22 -4.52
C CYS A 155 -1.57 12.81 -5.79
N ILE A 156 -2.64 12.01 -5.68
CA ILE A 156 -3.43 11.51 -6.80
C ILE A 156 -4.69 12.36 -6.92
N GLN A 157 -5.07 12.72 -8.14
CA GLN A 157 -6.30 13.47 -8.41
C GLN A 157 -7.50 12.76 -7.75
N THR A 158 -8.35 13.53 -7.06
CA THR A 158 -9.51 13.06 -6.26
C THR A 158 -9.16 12.19 -5.04
N GLY A 159 -7.88 11.96 -4.74
CA GLY A 159 -7.42 11.14 -3.63
C GLY A 159 -7.90 11.65 -2.28
N SER A 160 -7.64 12.93 -1.98
CA SER A 160 -8.05 13.54 -0.71
C SER A 160 -9.57 13.58 -0.53
N THR A 161 -10.32 13.96 -1.57
CA THR A 161 -11.79 13.93 -1.55
C THR A 161 -12.33 12.52 -1.27
N THR A 162 -11.71 11.49 -1.87
CA THR A 162 -12.06 10.09 -1.63
C THR A 162 -11.76 9.67 -0.20
N LEU A 163 -10.57 10.02 0.31
CA LEU A 163 -10.16 9.75 1.70
C LEU A 163 -11.12 10.37 2.73
N ILE A 164 -11.55 11.61 2.50
CA ILE A 164 -12.51 12.29 3.39
C ILE A 164 -13.88 11.60 3.32
N THR A 165 -14.47 11.53 2.12
CA THR A 165 -15.89 11.15 1.97
C THR A 165 -16.16 9.65 2.10
N ARG A 166 -15.17 8.78 1.85
CA ARG A 166 -15.35 7.32 1.89
C ARG A 166 -14.70 6.67 3.10
N PHE A 167 -13.64 7.27 3.64
CA PHE A 167 -12.82 6.63 4.67
C PHE A 167 -12.68 7.46 5.95
N GLY A 168 -13.30 8.64 6.04
CA GLY A 168 -13.31 9.45 7.27
C GLY A 168 -11.92 9.87 7.74
N ILE A 169 -10.99 10.09 6.80
CA ILE A 169 -9.56 10.21 7.10
C ILE A 169 -9.23 11.31 8.11
N LEU A 170 -9.95 12.43 8.10
CA LEU A 170 -9.67 13.57 8.97
C LEU A 170 -9.96 13.25 10.43
N GLY A 171 -11.10 12.59 10.70
CA GLY A 171 -11.42 12.12 12.05
C GLY A 171 -10.45 11.05 12.54
N TRP A 172 -9.99 10.17 11.64
CA TRP A 172 -8.96 9.20 12.01
C TRP A 172 -7.62 9.87 12.32
N LEU A 173 -7.16 10.83 11.50
CA LEU A 173 -5.91 11.55 11.75
C LEU A 173 -5.95 12.35 13.05
N ASP A 174 -7.09 12.96 13.39
CA ASP A 174 -7.27 13.66 14.66
C ASP A 174 -7.24 12.69 15.86
N ALA A 175 -7.88 11.52 15.74
CA ALA A 175 -7.79 10.48 16.76
C ALA A 175 -6.37 9.91 16.92
N GLN A 176 -5.61 9.77 15.82
CA GLN A 176 -4.21 9.39 15.87
C GLN A 176 -3.38 10.48 16.55
N ARG A 177 -3.57 11.75 16.18
CA ARG A 177 -2.92 12.91 16.81
C ARG A 177 -3.07 12.88 18.33
N ALA A 178 -4.26 12.58 18.84
CA ALA A 178 -4.54 12.49 20.27
C ALA A 178 -3.92 11.28 20.99
N THR A 179 -3.55 10.22 20.26
CA THR A 179 -3.04 8.95 20.82
C THR A 179 -1.56 8.70 20.52
N CYS A 180 -0.96 9.47 19.62
CA CYS A 180 0.43 9.38 19.23
C CYS A 180 1.37 9.62 20.41
N SER A 181 2.49 8.88 20.41
CA SER A 181 3.42 8.84 21.55
C SER A 181 4.60 9.80 21.38
N THR A 182 4.80 10.34 20.19
CA THR A 182 5.96 11.20 19.85
C THR A 182 5.49 12.49 19.15
N GLY A 183 6.23 13.58 19.37
CA GLY A 183 5.95 14.87 18.72
C GLY A 183 6.00 14.79 17.18
N ASP A 184 6.91 13.98 16.64
CA ASP A 184 7.02 13.79 15.18
C ASP A 184 5.76 13.15 14.57
N GLU A 185 5.12 12.20 15.28
CA GLU A 185 3.88 11.57 14.82
C GLU A 185 2.70 12.55 14.88
N VAL A 186 2.64 13.39 15.92
CA VAL A 186 1.65 14.47 16.07
C VAL A 186 1.77 15.46 14.90
N ALA A 187 2.99 15.96 14.66
CA ALA A 187 3.28 16.89 13.56
C ALA A 187 2.97 16.27 12.19
N ALA A 188 3.24 14.97 12.01
CA ALA A 188 2.86 14.25 10.79
C ALA A 188 1.34 14.19 10.60
N CYS A 189 0.56 13.97 11.67
CA CYS A 189 -0.89 13.98 11.60
C CYS A 189 -1.43 15.37 11.23
N GLU A 190 -0.93 16.42 11.86
CA GLU A 190 -1.33 17.82 11.59
C GLU A 190 -1.00 18.21 10.14
N GLY A 191 0.22 17.91 9.69
CA GLY A 191 0.64 18.13 8.31
C GLY A 191 -0.22 17.36 7.30
N LEU A 192 -0.64 16.14 7.63
CA LEU A 192 -1.55 15.35 6.80
C LEU A 192 -2.97 15.92 6.78
N ILE A 193 -3.52 16.36 7.93
CA ILE A 193 -4.84 17.00 8.01
C ILE A 193 -4.86 18.22 7.08
N LYS A 194 -3.87 19.10 7.21
CA LYS A 194 -3.71 20.28 6.37
C LYS A 194 -3.62 19.91 4.89
N ARG A 195 -2.73 18.98 4.54
CA ARG A 195 -2.55 18.55 3.15
C ARG A 195 -3.81 17.95 2.55
N VAL A 196 -4.52 17.09 3.28
CA VAL A 196 -5.77 16.49 2.84
C VAL A 196 -6.80 17.57 2.54
N TRP A 197 -6.91 18.59 3.40
CA TRP A 197 -7.80 19.72 3.18
C TRP A 197 -7.41 20.57 1.96
N GLU A 198 -6.13 20.91 1.81
CA GLU A 198 -5.63 21.74 0.70
C GLU A 198 -5.79 21.08 -0.68
N THR A 199 -5.80 19.75 -0.73
CA THR A 199 -5.82 18.98 -1.98
C THR A 199 -7.17 18.34 -2.29
N CYS A 200 -8.17 18.55 -1.42
CA CYS A 200 -9.54 18.10 -1.66
C CYS A 200 -10.36 19.13 -2.44
N ASP A 201 -11.52 18.70 -2.92
CA ASP A 201 -12.56 19.57 -3.46
C ASP A 201 -13.31 20.25 -2.30
N GLN A 202 -12.81 21.40 -1.84
CA GLN A 202 -13.32 22.09 -0.64
C GLN A 202 -14.79 22.52 -0.78
N GLU A 203 -15.22 22.94 -1.96
CA GLU A 203 -16.63 23.28 -2.24
C GLU A 203 -17.52 22.06 -2.01
N ARG A 204 -17.15 20.91 -2.57
CA ARG A 204 -17.89 19.66 -2.34
C ARG A 204 -17.84 19.21 -0.89
N ILE A 205 -16.70 19.31 -0.23
CA ILE A 205 -16.52 18.83 1.15
C ILE A 205 -17.24 19.71 2.17
N SER A 206 -17.26 21.02 1.99
CA SER A 206 -18.00 21.95 2.85
C SER A 206 -19.51 21.65 2.83
N VAL A 207 -20.07 21.41 1.64
CA VAL A 207 -21.47 20.96 1.48
C VAL A 207 -21.69 19.59 2.12
N TRP A 208 -20.78 18.63 1.89
CA TRP A 208 -20.90 17.27 2.44
C TRP A 208 -20.84 17.24 3.97
N SER A 209 -20.01 18.09 4.59
CA SER A 209 -19.77 18.09 6.03
C SER A 209 -20.65 19.06 6.81
N SER A 210 -21.44 19.90 6.14
CA SER A 210 -22.21 20.99 6.78
C SER A 210 -21.35 21.88 7.69
N GLY A 211 -20.09 22.13 7.30
CA GLY A 211 -19.12 22.92 8.07
C GLY A 211 -18.48 22.22 9.28
N GLY A 212 -18.73 20.91 9.48
CA GLY A 212 -18.17 20.16 10.61
C GLY A 212 -16.65 19.93 10.54
N ILE A 213 -16.08 19.96 9.33
CA ILE A 213 -14.65 19.69 9.11
C ILE A 213 -13.78 20.93 9.40
N ASP A 214 -14.31 22.13 9.20
CA ASP A 214 -13.52 23.37 9.25
C ASP A 214 -12.83 23.55 10.60
N LYS A 215 -13.54 23.25 11.71
CA LYS A 215 -12.98 23.30 13.07
C LYS A 215 -11.79 22.37 13.27
N LEU A 216 -11.86 21.15 12.72
CA LEU A 216 -10.79 20.15 12.85
C LEU A 216 -9.54 20.61 12.11
N VAL A 217 -9.72 21.23 10.93
CA VAL A 217 -8.61 21.78 10.15
C VAL A 217 -7.99 22.98 10.87
N ASP A 218 -8.80 23.87 11.43
CA ASP A 218 -8.32 25.03 12.20
C ASP A 218 -7.53 24.61 13.45
N ASP A 219 -7.99 23.59 14.16
CA ASP A 219 -7.31 23.05 15.34
C ASP A 219 -6.00 22.31 15.01
N ALA A 220 -5.82 21.86 13.77
CA ALA A 220 -4.56 21.30 13.29
C ALA A 220 -3.59 22.36 12.72
N ALA A 221 -4.05 23.61 12.56
CA ALA A 221 -3.26 24.72 12.03
C ALA A 221 -2.66 25.64 13.11
N ARG A 222 -2.99 25.41 14.38
CA ARG A 222 -2.44 26.12 15.55
C ARG A 222 -1.18 25.44 16.07
#